data_AF-A0A7K1SG97-F1
#
_entry.id   AF-A0A7K1SG97-F1
#
_cell.length_a   1.000
_cell.length_b   1.000
_cell.length_c   1.000
_cell.angle_alpha   90.00
_cell.angle_beta   90.00
_cell.angle_gamma   90.00
#
_symmetry.space_group_name_H-M   'P 1'
#
loop_
_entity.id
_entity.type
_entity.pdbx_description
1 polymer ?
#
loop_
_entity_poly.entity_id
_entity_poly.type
_entity_poly.pdbx_seq_one_letter_code
_entity_poly.pdbx_strand_id
1 'polypeptide(L)'
;MDRIDKRRIGIGVAVVAGLVLLFFVGKWYSKQKSIKKEQAQVEQARKEAEKRAKQALLTLHQVCRYADSVGIDTTRFGAKAGSQNTETATKLADLLLEIRYGKKPSRLEFSGLKEAVDSSWTKDSDEATKPESLAKLSPFGPYNQLVGHYNRLRKLVKSNPVMADSLRLIRQTLNFYRYVNRFDADRFVVVNIPAGELNVFDRAGKRLLPMQVITGKPDKRTPCMTTYVQDIVAYPYWNVPRNIALDEMLPRMKRNIAFIYNQNLQILDEKNQEIDPEEIDWDGLSTTNFPYRVRQASGCENSLGLLKFDLANPLAIYLHDTNSRDLFTQTNDRWRSHGCVRVQKPVELANLILGTPTFDATFMNKCLVDQKPRTLSIPKPFPVFITYNIADVDATGKLRFYKDVYALDK
;
A
#
# COMPACT_ATOMS: atom_id res chain seq x y z
N MET A 1 21.31 62.86 -88.41
CA MET A 1 22.07 61.88 -87.60
C MET A 1 21.33 61.61 -86.27
N ASP A 2 20.02 61.30 -86.28
CA ASP A 2 19.22 61.24 -85.03
C ASP A 2 18.03 60.23 -85.02
N ARG A 3 17.93 59.33 -86.02
CA ARG A 3 16.87 58.29 -86.07
C ARG A 3 17.36 56.85 -85.86
N ILE A 4 18.65 56.58 -86.00
CA ILE A 4 19.22 55.23 -85.90
C ILE A 4 19.60 54.89 -84.44
N ASP A 5 20.08 55.86 -83.65
CA ASP A 5 20.41 55.65 -82.23
C ASP A 5 19.18 55.44 -81.33
N LYS A 6 18.07 56.17 -81.56
CA LYS A 6 16.82 56.00 -80.80
C LYS A 6 16.19 54.60 -80.97
N ARG A 7 16.36 53.96 -82.14
CA ARG A 7 15.88 52.57 -82.38
C ARG A 7 16.75 51.52 -81.71
N ARG A 8 18.08 51.68 -81.68
CA ARG A 8 18.99 50.75 -80.97
C ARG A 8 18.83 50.84 -79.45
N ILE A 9 18.64 52.04 -78.90
CA ILE A 9 18.34 52.25 -77.47
C ILE A 9 16.96 51.67 -77.11
N GLY A 10 15.93 51.87 -77.93
CA GLY A 10 14.60 51.31 -77.70
C GLY A 10 14.55 49.78 -77.70
N ILE A 11 15.31 49.11 -78.59
CA ILE A 11 15.43 47.65 -78.62
C ILE A 11 16.22 47.14 -77.40
N GLY A 12 17.33 47.79 -77.02
CA GLY A 12 18.09 47.45 -75.82
C GLY A 12 17.27 47.58 -74.53
N VAL A 13 16.51 48.66 -74.38
CA VAL A 13 15.60 48.88 -73.25
C VAL A 13 14.46 47.85 -73.23
N ALA A 14 13.89 47.49 -74.39
CA ALA A 14 12.85 46.45 -74.48
C ALA A 14 13.37 45.05 -74.11
N VAL A 15 14.59 44.70 -74.54
CA VAL A 15 15.23 43.42 -74.20
C VAL A 15 15.56 43.36 -72.71
N VAL A 16 16.13 44.43 -72.14
CA VAL A 16 16.40 44.50 -70.69
C VAL A 16 15.11 44.47 -69.88
N ALA A 17 14.07 45.20 -70.29
CA ALA A 17 12.76 45.16 -69.63
C ALA A 17 12.13 43.76 -69.68
N GLY A 18 12.22 43.06 -70.82
CA GLY A 18 11.75 41.67 -70.96
C GLY A 18 12.51 40.68 -70.08
N LEU A 19 13.84 40.81 -69.98
CA LEU A 19 14.68 39.98 -69.10
C LEU A 19 14.38 40.24 -67.61
N VAL A 20 14.17 41.50 -67.23
CA VAL A 20 13.76 41.87 -65.87
C VAL A 20 12.38 41.28 -65.54
N LEU A 21 11.43 41.35 -66.47
CA LEU A 21 10.10 40.77 -66.31
C LEU A 21 10.17 39.24 -66.16
N LEU A 22 10.96 38.55 -66.99
CA LEU A 22 11.21 37.12 -66.88
C LEU A 22 11.87 36.73 -65.55
N PHE A 23 12.81 37.54 -65.05
CA PHE A 23 13.42 37.34 -63.73
C PHE A 23 12.41 37.47 -62.59
N PHE A 24 11.54 38.49 -62.61
CA PHE A 24 10.48 38.66 -61.61
C PHE A 24 9.41 37.57 -61.69
N VAL A 25 9.00 37.14 -62.89
CA VAL A 25 8.09 36.02 -63.10
C VAL A 25 8.71 34.71 -62.61
N GLY A 26 10.00 34.47 -62.89
CA GLY A 26 10.75 33.31 -62.39
C GLY A 26 10.86 33.29 -60.87
N LYS A 27 11.16 34.45 -60.25
CA LYS A 27 11.15 34.60 -58.77
C LYS A 27 9.76 34.38 -58.18
N TRP A 28 8.71 34.90 -58.81
CA TRP A 28 7.32 34.71 -58.38
C TRP A 28 6.91 33.23 -58.47
N TYR A 29 7.25 32.55 -59.56
CA TYR A 29 6.98 31.13 -59.76
C TYR A 29 7.75 30.26 -58.74
N SER A 30 9.02 30.57 -58.49
CA SER A 30 9.83 29.91 -57.45
C SER A 30 9.22 30.11 -56.05
N LYS A 31 8.75 31.32 -55.73
CA LYS A 31 8.08 31.63 -54.46
C LYS A 31 6.75 30.87 -54.32
N GLN A 32 5.93 30.82 -55.37
CA GLN A 32 4.70 30.02 -55.45
C GLN A 32 4.97 28.52 -55.23
N LYS A 33 6.02 27.98 -55.86
CA LYS A 33 6.42 26.57 -55.69
C LYS A 33 6.87 26.27 -54.26
N SER A 34 7.61 27.19 -53.63
CA SER A 34 8.01 27.09 -52.22
C SER A 34 6.80 27.07 -51.29
N ILE A 35 5.85 28.00 -51.47
CA ILE A 35 4.62 28.08 -50.65
C ILE A 35 3.79 26.80 -50.78
N LYS A 36 3.62 26.26 -51.99
CA LYS A 36 2.90 24.99 -52.19
C LYS A 36 3.58 23.80 -51.50
N LYS A 37 4.92 23.75 -51.53
CA LYS A 37 5.69 22.70 -50.85
C LYS A 37 5.54 22.80 -49.34
N GLU A 38 5.61 24.00 -48.79
CA GLU A 38 5.42 24.28 -47.36
C GLU A 38 4.00 23.93 -46.91
N GLN A 39 2.98 24.33 -47.67
CA GLN A 39 1.58 23.94 -47.41
C GLN A 39 1.36 22.42 -47.44
N ALA A 40 1.98 21.72 -48.39
CA ALA A 40 1.91 20.26 -48.46
C ALA A 40 2.60 19.58 -47.27
N GLN A 41 3.74 20.11 -46.81
CA GLN A 41 4.44 19.63 -45.61
C GLN A 41 3.62 19.88 -44.34
N VAL A 42 3.00 21.06 -44.20
CA VAL A 42 2.11 21.38 -43.07
C VAL A 42 0.90 20.45 -43.05
N GLU A 43 0.27 20.22 -44.20
CA GLU A 43 -0.89 19.31 -44.31
C GLU A 43 -0.50 17.86 -44.02
N GLN A 44 0.67 17.40 -44.49
CA GLN A 44 1.18 16.08 -44.15
C GLN A 44 1.46 15.95 -42.65
N ALA A 45 2.15 16.92 -42.04
CA ALA A 45 2.42 16.94 -40.61
C ALA A 45 1.12 16.95 -39.80
N ARG A 46 0.09 17.68 -40.26
CA ARG A 46 -1.25 17.68 -39.64
C ARG A 46 -1.91 16.30 -39.69
N LYS A 47 -1.92 15.64 -40.86
CA LYS A 47 -2.46 14.28 -41.01
C LYS A 47 -1.72 13.25 -40.16
N GLU A 48 -0.40 13.36 -40.08
CA GLU A 48 0.43 12.50 -39.22
C GLU A 48 0.13 12.75 -37.73
N ALA A 49 -0.03 14.01 -37.31
CA ALA A 49 -0.43 14.36 -35.96
C ALA A 49 -1.84 13.86 -35.60
N GLU A 50 -2.81 14.01 -36.50
CA GLU A 50 -4.17 13.49 -36.34
C GLU A 50 -4.16 11.95 -36.22
N LYS A 51 -3.38 11.25 -37.05
CA LYS A 51 -3.22 9.79 -36.97
C LYS A 51 -2.61 9.36 -35.64
N ARG A 52 -1.56 10.05 -35.17
CA ARG A 52 -0.92 9.80 -33.86
C ARG A 52 -1.89 10.02 -32.71
N ALA A 53 -2.64 11.12 -32.72
CA ALA A 53 -3.65 11.42 -31.69
C ALA A 53 -4.75 10.34 -31.64
N LYS A 54 -5.23 9.89 -32.81
CA LYS A 54 -6.21 8.80 -32.90
C LYS A 54 -5.65 7.48 -32.36
N GLN A 55 -4.40 7.15 -32.68
CA GLN A 55 -3.74 5.94 -32.16
C GLN A 55 -3.57 6.01 -30.63
N ALA A 56 -3.11 7.14 -30.10
CA ALA A 56 -2.96 7.36 -28.66
C ALA A 56 -4.30 7.20 -27.92
N LEU A 57 -5.39 7.72 -28.48
CA LEU A 57 -6.74 7.57 -27.92
C LEU A 57 -7.20 6.10 -27.92
N LEU A 58 -6.91 5.36 -29.00
CA LEU A 58 -7.22 3.93 -29.09
C LEU A 58 -6.45 3.13 -28.02
N THR A 59 -5.15 3.40 -27.88
CA THR A 59 -4.29 2.76 -26.86
C THR A 59 -4.81 3.07 -25.46
N LEU A 60 -5.10 4.34 -25.14
CA LEU A 60 -5.67 4.72 -23.85
C LEU A 60 -6.99 3.97 -23.58
N HIS A 61 -7.86 3.86 -24.58
CA HIS A 61 -9.11 3.11 -24.44
C HIS A 61 -8.87 1.61 -24.18
N GLN A 62 -7.90 0.99 -24.86
CA GLN A 62 -7.52 -0.40 -24.61
C GLN A 62 -7.00 -0.60 -23.19
N VAL A 63 -6.12 0.27 -22.71
CA VAL A 63 -5.58 0.21 -21.36
C VAL A 63 -6.66 0.48 -20.31
N CYS A 64 -7.60 1.39 -20.56
CA CYS A 64 -8.78 1.57 -19.71
C CYS A 64 -9.60 0.28 -19.59
N ARG A 65 -9.84 -0.44 -20.70
CA ARG A 65 -10.55 -1.73 -20.63
C ARG A 65 -9.81 -2.75 -19.79
N TYR A 66 -8.49 -2.81 -19.91
CA TYR A 66 -7.66 -3.67 -19.05
C TYR A 66 -7.74 -3.24 -17.58
N ALA A 67 -7.53 -1.96 -17.29
CA ALA A 67 -7.55 -1.40 -15.94
C ALA A 67 -8.88 -1.69 -15.22
N ASP A 68 -10.00 -1.51 -15.91
CA ASP A 68 -11.33 -1.83 -15.39
C ASP A 68 -11.52 -3.35 -15.18
N SER A 69 -10.87 -4.22 -15.98
CA SER A 69 -10.86 -5.67 -15.74
C SER A 69 -10.06 -6.08 -14.49
N VAL A 70 -9.17 -5.21 -14.01
CA VAL A 70 -8.40 -5.40 -12.77
C VAL A 70 -8.85 -4.50 -11.63
N GLY A 71 -10.08 -3.98 -11.73
CA GLY A 71 -10.76 -3.29 -10.65
C GLY A 71 -10.34 -1.82 -10.46
N ILE A 72 -9.79 -1.16 -11.48
CA ILE A 72 -9.54 0.28 -11.47
C ILE A 72 -10.75 1.01 -12.03
N ASP A 73 -11.21 2.06 -11.35
CA ASP A 73 -12.20 2.97 -11.89
C ASP A 73 -11.54 3.90 -12.93
N THR A 74 -11.95 3.74 -14.18
CA THR A 74 -11.36 4.44 -15.32
C THR A 74 -12.08 5.72 -15.74
N THR A 75 -13.13 6.14 -15.03
CA THR A 75 -13.95 7.31 -15.39
C THR A 75 -13.09 8.58 -15.57
N ARG A 76 -12.07 8.78 -14.73
CA ARG A 76 -11.15 9.93 -14.79
C ARG A 76 -10.13 9.91 -15.94
N PHE A 77 -9.93 8.75 -16.58
CA PHE A 77 -8.98 8.59 -17.68
C PHE A 77 -9.65 8.69 -19.06
N GLY A 78 -10.96 8.97 -19.12
CA GLY A 78 -11.64 9.25 -20.38
C GLY A 78 -11.02 10.43 -21.11
N ALA A 79 -10.79 10.29 -22.41
CA ALA A 79 -10.39 11.37 -23.31
C ALA A 79 -11.40 11.44 -24.47
N LYS A 80 -11.69 12.65 -24.95
CA LYS A 80 -12.64 12.87 -26.05
C LYS A 80 -11.89 12.95 -27.38
N ALA A 81 -12.61 12.71 -28.48
CA ALA A 81 -12.09 13.02 -29.81
C ALA A 81 -11.73 14.53 -29.85
N GLY A 82 -10.48 14.85 -30.18
CA GLY A 82 -9.95 16.22 -30.16
C GLY A 82 -9.18 16.62 -28.89
N SER A 83 -9.04 15.73 -27.90
CA SER A 83 -8.11 15.94 -26.77
C SER A 83 -6.68 16.14 -27.26
N GLN A 84 -5.90 16.97 -26.56
CA GLN A 84 -4.49 17.17 -26.89
C GLN A 84 -3.71 15.86 -26.70
N ASN A 85 -2.74 15.60 -27.57
CA ASN A 85 -1.93 14.38 -27.52
C ASN A 85 -1.16 14.28 -26.18
N THR A 86 -0.71 15.42 -25.66
CA THR A 86 -0.03 15.54 -24.36
C THR A 86 -0.94 15.11 -23.20
N GLU A 87 -2.20 15.56 -23.18
CA GLU A 87 -3.18 15.17 -22.16
C GLU A 87 -3.44 13.65 -22.18
N THR A 88 -3.58 13.08 -23.38
CA THR A 88 -3.81 11.64 -23.57
C THR A 88 -2.60 10.82 -23.08
N ALA A 89 -1.39 11.27 -23.38
CA ALA A 89 -0.15 10.64 -22.93
C ALA A 89 0.01 10.68 -21.40
N THR A 90 -0.30 11.82 -20.77
CA THR A 90 -0.27 11.94 -19.30
C THR A 90 -1.29 11.00 -18.65
N LYS A 91 -2.54 10.98 -19.15
CA LYS A 91 -3.58 10.05 -18.66
C LYS A 91 -3.17 8.59 -18.81
N LEU A 92 -2.52 8.24 -19.91
CA LEU A 92 -1.99 6.90 -20.13
C LEU A 92 -0.89 6.55 -19.13
N ALA A 93 0.08 7.45 -18.92
CA ALA A 93 1.16 7.23 -17.97
C ALA A 93 0.62 7.07 -16.53
N ASP A 94 -0.31 7.93 -16.10
CA ASP A 94 -0.96 7.85 -14.80
C ASP A 94 -1.73 6.53 -14.62
N LEU A 95 -2.43 6.07 -15.66
CA LEU A 95 -3.15 4.81 -15.65
C LEU A 95 -2.20 3.61 -15.54
N LEU A 96 -1.09 3.62 -16.28
CA LEU A 96 -0.06 2.59 -16.20
C LEU A 96 0.57 2.51 -14.80
N LEU A 97 0.88 3.67 -14.21
CA LEU A 97 1.35 3.76 -12.83
C LEU A 97 0.32 3.18 -11.86
N GLU A 98 -0.96 3.48 -12.03
CA GLU A 98 -1.99 2.94 -11.16
C GLU A 98 -2.22 1.43 -11.34
N ILE A 99 -2.07 0.90 -12.56
CA ILE A 99 -2.12 -0.54 -12.82
C ILE A 99 -1.02 -1.27 -12.05
N ARG A 100 0.19 -0.72 -12.03
CA ARG A 100 1.34 -1.35 -11.34
C ARG A 100 1.32 -1.13 -9.83
N TYR A 101 1.11 0.12 -9.41
CA TYR A 101 1.37 0.59 -8.05
C TYR A 101 0.12 0.95 -7.25
N GLY A 102 -1.05 1.01 -7.89
CA GLY A 102 -2.29 1.40 -7.23
C GLY A 102 -2.21 2.78 -6.57
N LYS A 103 -3.10 2.99 -5.61
CA LYS A 103 -3.17 4.20 -4.79
C LYS A 103 -2.96 3.87 -3.32
N LYS A 104 -2.47 4.83 -2.56
CA LYS A 104 -2.43 4.75 -1.10
C LYS A 104 -3.84 4.45 -0.55
N PRO A 105 -4.03 3.36 0.21
CA PRO A 105 -5.32 3.07 0.84
C PRO A 105 -5.75 4.23 1.74
N SER A 106 -7.01 4.64 1.64
CA SER A 106 -7.56 5.80 2.37
C SER A 106 -7.60 5.61 3.89
N ARG A 107 -7.62 4.36 4.35
CA ARG A 107 -7.77 4.00 5.77
C ARG A 107 -6.44 3.91 6.53
N LEU A 108 -5.30 4.23 5.91
CA LEU A 108 -4.00 4.20 6.59
C LEU A 108 -3.87 5.35 7.59
N GLU A 109 -3.81 5.02 8.87
CA GLU A 109 -3.55 5.98 9.95
C GLU A 109 -2.06 6.32 10.05
N PHE A 110 -1.17 5.39 9.70
CA PHE A 110 0.26 5.61 9.67
C PHE A 110 0.92 4.98 8.43
N SER A 111 1.97 5.63 7.91
CA SER A 111 2.72 5.16 6.75
C SER A 111 4.20 5.50 6.92
N GLY A 112 4.97 4.57 7.47
CA GLY A 112 6.41 4.70 7.71
C GLY A 112 7.29 4.00 6.65
N LEU A 113 6.71 3.22 5.73
CA LEU A 113 7.47 2.60 4.65
C LEU A 113 7.91 3.63 3.60
N LYS A 114 9.16 3.53 3.12
CA LYS A 114 9.68 4.32 2.01
C LYS A 114 9.24 3.75 0.67
N GLU A 115 8.54 4.56 -0.13
CA GLU A 115 8.11 4.17 -1.47
C GLU A 115 9.27 4.20 -2.49
N ALA A 116 9.25 3.26 -3.43
CA ALA A 116 10.21 3.05 -4.51
C ALA A 116 9.47 2.95 -5.86
N VAL A 117 8.75 4.02 -6.22
CA VAL A 117 7.98 4.10 -7.48
C VAL A 117 8.88 4.58 -8.61
N ASP A 118 9.08 3.71 -9.60
CA ASP A 118 9.69 4.09 -10.88
C ASP A 118 8.59 4.41 -11.91
N SER A 119 8.65 5.60 -12.51
CA SER A 119 7.77 6.05 -13.60
C SER A 119 8.46 6.13 -14.96
N SER A 120 9.77 5.90 -15.04
CA SER A 120 10.52 6.03 -16.29
C SER A 120 10.03 5.06 -17.37
N TRP A 121 9.59 3.86 -16.97
CA TRP A 121 9.07 2.82 -17.86
C TRP A 121 7.75 3.18 -18.56
N THR A 122 6.98 4.15 -18.07
CA THR A 122 5.72 4.54 -18.72
C THR A 122 5.94 5.40 -19.97
N LYS A 123 7.17 5.82 -20.24
CA LYS A 123 7.54 6.60 -21.43
C LYS A 123 7.57 5.75 -22.71
N ASP A 124 7.86 4.45 -22.59
CA ASP A 124 7.78 3.49 -23.68
C ASP A 124 6.36 2.90 -23.75
N SER A 125 5.42 3.71 -24.24
CA SER A 125 4.00 3.33 -24.27
C SER A 125 3.73 2.12 -25.16
N ASP A 126 4.56 1.87 -26.18
CA ASP A 126 4.27 0.82 -27.17
C ASP A 126 4.50 -0.58 -26.59
N GLU A 127 5.53 -0.78 -25.76
CA GLU A 127 5.74 -2.03 -25.05
C GLU A 127 4.90 -2.13 -23.76
N ALA A 128 4.81 -1.02 -23.01
CA ALA A 128 4.15 -1.00 -21.70
C ALA A 128 2.63 -1.24 -21.78
N THR A 129 2.01 -0.96 -22.93
CA THR A 129 0.55 -1.07 -23.11
C THR A 129 0.10 -2.40 -23.72
N LYS A 130 1.04 -3.28 -24.09
CA LYS A 130 0.71 -4.62 -24.59
C LYS A 130 0.01 -5.44 -23.49
N PRO A 131 -1.04 -6.23 -23.82
CA PRO A 131 -1.77 -7.02 -22.83
C PRO A 131 -0.88 -7.92 -21.97
N GLU A 132 0.11 -8.56 -22.57
CA GLU A 132 1.08 -9.41 -21.88
C GLU A 132 1.99 -8.64 -20.92
N SER A 133 2.36 -7.41 -21.26
CA SER A 133 3.15 -6.52 -20.39
C SER A 133 2.31 -6.07 -19.21
N LEU A 134 1.06 -5.64 -19.46
CA LEU A 134 0.11 -5.23 -18.42
C LEU A 134 -0.17 -6.36 -17.42
N ALA A 135 -0.34 -7.60 -17.89
CA ALA A 135 -0.56 -8.78 -17.06
C ALA A 135 0.62 -9.10 -16.13
N LYS A 136 1.85 -8.73 -16.53
CA LYS A 136 3.07 -8.95 -15.75
C LYS A 136 3.33 -7.87 -14.70
N LEU A 137 2.61 -6.74 -14.73
CA LEU A 137 2.84 -5.61 -13.82
C LEU A 137 2.55 -5.94 -12.35
N SER A 138 1.76 -6.98 -12.06
CA SER A 138 1.47 -7.44 -10.71
C SER A 138 1.52 -8.97 -10.64
N PRO A 139 2.71 -9.57 -10.42
CA PRO A 139 2.88 -11.03 -10.39
C PRO A 139 2.34 -11.68 -9.11
N PHE A 140 1.76 -10.90 -8.19
CA PHE A 140 1.30 -11.37 -6.89
C PHE A 140 0.16 -12.39 -7.02
N GLY A 141 0.39 -13.63 -6.58
CA GLY A 141 -0.54 -14.75 -6.74
C GLY A 141 -1.96 -14.49 -6.23
N PRO A 142 -2.15 -14.06 -4.97
CA PRO A 142 -3.47 -13.72 -4.43
C PRO A 142 -4.18 -12.62 -5.22
N TYR A 143 -3.44 -11.64 -5.75
CA TYR A 143 -4.00 -10.60 -6.61
C TYR A 143 -4.58 -11.19 -7.89
N ASN A 144 -3.85 -12.07 -8.58
CA ASN A 144 -4.32 -12.71 -9.81
C ASN A 144 -5.55 -13.60 -9.58
N GLN A 145 -5.58 -14.34 -8.48
CA GLN A 145 -6.76 -15.11 -8.06
C GLN A 145 -7.96 -14.19 -7.83
N LEU A 146 -7.75 -13.08 -7.12
CA LEU A 146 -8.80 -12.10 -6.81
C LEU A 146 -9.32 -11.38 -8.08
N VAL A 147 -8.45 -11.07 -9.05
CA VAL A 147 -8.85 -10.55 -10.38
C VAL A 147 -9.78 -11.53 -11.10
N GLY A 148 -9.48 -12.84 -11.03
CA GLY A 148 -10.36 -13.88 -11.59
C GLY A 148 -11.74 -13.89 -10.94
N HIS A 149 -11.81 -13.83 -9.61
CA HIS A 149 -13.08 -13.72 -8.88
C HIS A 149 -13.84 -12.43 -9.19
N TYR A 150 -13.14 -11.30 -9.21
CA TYR A 150 -13.68 -9.99 -9.56
C TYR A 150 -14.36 -10.02 -10.94
N ASN A 151 -13.68 -10.56 -11.96
CA ASN A 151 -14.22 -10.63 -13.32
C ASN A 151 -15.41 -11.58 -13.43
N ARG A 152 -15.45 -12.67 -12.66
CA ARG A 152 -16.64 -13.55 -12.58
C ARG A 152 -17.84 -12.81 -11.99
N LEU A 153 -17.66 -12.16 -10.84
CA LEU A 153 -18.74 -11.41 -10.18
C LEU A 153 -19.21 -10.24 -11.03
N ARG A 154 -18.29 -9.52 -11.68
CA ARG A 154 -18.62 -8.39 -12.55
C ARG A 154 -19.56 -8.77 -13.69
N LYS A 155 -19.45 -9.98 -14.25
CA LYS A 155 -20.39 -10.48 -15.27
C LYS A 155 -21.79 -10.69 -14.70
N LEU A 156 -21.90 -11.12 -13.44
CA LEU A 156 -23.16 -11.40 -12.75
C LEU A 156 -23.88 -10.14 -12.23
N VAL A 157 -23.15 -9.06 -11.91
CA VAL A 157 -23.74 -7.82 -11.39
C VAL A 157 -24.73 -7.19 -12.37
N LYS A 158 -24.55 -7.37 -13.69
CA LYS A 158 -25.50 -6.90 -14.70
C LYS A 158 -26.93 -7.43 -14.49
N SER A 159 -27.07 -8.59 -13.84
CA SER A 159 -28.34 -9.21 -13.48
C SER A 159 -28.75 -9.02 -12.02
N ASN A 160 -27.87 -8.49 -11.15
CA ASN A 160 -28.16 -8.29 -9.73
C ASN A 160 -27.37 -7.09 -9.15
N PRO A 161 -27.98 -5.88 -9.08
CA PRO A 161 -27.34 -4.67 -8.56
C PRO A 161 -26.87 -4.76 -7.10
N VAL A 162 -27.45 -5.67 -6.29
CA VAL A 162 -27.06 -5.89 -4.88
C VAL A 162 -25.59 -6.32 -4.75
N MET A 163 -25.01 -6.88 -5.82
CA MET A 163 -23.61 -7.32 -5.85
C MET A 163 -22.62 -6.17 -6.11
N ALA A 164 -23.07 -4.93 -6.34
CA ALA A 164 -22.20 -3.79 -6.58
C ALA A 164 -21.25 -3.51 -5.40
N ASP A 165 -21.72 -3.67 -4.16
CA ASP A 165 -20.88 -3.52 -2.96
C ASP A 165 -19.79 -4.59 -2.89
N SER A 166 -20.09 -5.82 -3.31
CA SER A 166 -19.08 -6.89 -3.36
C SER A 166 -17.93 -6.54 -4.30
N LEU A 167 -18.22 -5.94 -5.47
CA LEU A 167 -17.18 -5.47 -6.38
C LEU A 167 -16.35 -4.33 -5.78
N ARG A 168 -17.00 -3.38 -5.09
CA ARG A 168 -16.33 -2.27 -4.40
C ARG A 168 -15.33 -2.77 -3.36
N LEU A 169 -15.73 -3.74 -2.53
CA LEU A 169 -14.88 -4.38 -1.53
C LEU A 169 -13.69 -5.10 -2.16
N ILE A 170 -13.91 -5.86 -3.24
CA ILE A 170 -12.83 -6.55 -3.95
C ILE A 170 -11.84 -5.54 -4.56
N ARG A 171 -12.34 -4.43 -5.13
CA ARG A 171 -11.49 -3.36 -5.70
C ARG A 171 -10.56 -2.74 -4.66
N GLN A 172 -11.01 -2.61 -3.40
CA GLN A 172 -10.16 -2.10 -2.31
C GLN A 172 -8.96 -3.02 -2.07
N THR A 173 -9.18 -4.33 -2.00
CA THR A 173 -8.11 -5.32 -1.82
C THR A 173 -7.20 -5.43 -3.04
N LEU A 174 -7.76 -5.38 -4.26
CA LEU A 174 -6.96 -5.30 -5.49
C LEU A 174 -6.07 -4.05 -5.50
N ASN A 175 -6.56 -2.92 -5.01
CA ASN A 175 -5.76 -1.72 -4.85
C ASN A 175 -4.66 -1.90 -3.80
N PHE A 176 -4.96 -2.52 -2.66
CA PHE A 176 -3.97 -2.84 -1.64
C PHE A 176 -2.81 -3.68 -2.21
N TYR A 177 -3.11 -4.73 -2.98
CA TYR A 177 -2.04 -5.55 -3.57
C TYR A 177 -1.17 -4.78 -4.58
N ARG A 178 -1.76 -3.88 -5.38
CA ARG A 178 -0.95 -2.98 -6.22
C ARG A 178 -0.15 -2.00 -5.38
N TYR A 179 -0.72 -1.48 -4.29
CA TYR A 179 -0.04 -0.57 -3.37
C TYR A 179 1.21 -1.20 -2.75
N VAL A 180 1.19 -2.51 -2.46
CA VAL A 180 2.38 -3.25 -2.00
C VAL A 180 3.54 -3.15 -3.00
N ASN A 181 3.29 -3.12 -4.32
CA ASN A 181 4.34 -2.98 -5.33
C ASN A 181 5.09 -1.64 -5.28
N ARG A 182 4.60 -0.65 -4.50
CA ARG A 182 5.31 0.62 -4.26
C ARG A 182 6.50 0.46 -3.35
N PHE A 183 6.69 -0.69 -2.72
CA PHE A 183 7.74 -0.94 -1.75
C PHE A 183 8.67 -2.04 -2.27
N ASP A 184 9.97 -1.82 -2.19
CA ASP A 184 10.95 -2.83 -2.55
C ASP A 184 11.16 -3.78 -1.37
N ALA A 185 10.40 -4.87 -1.38
CA ALA A 185 10.38 -5.86 -0.30
C ALA A 185 10.35 -7.29 -0.87
N ASP A 186 11.37 -8.08 -0.58
CA ASP A 186 11.41 -9.49 -0.98
C ASP A 186 10.43 -10.34 -0.17
N ARG A 187 10.23 -9.96 1.09
CA ARG A 187 9.28 -10.57 2.03
C ARG A 187 8.67 -9.49 2.91
N PHE A 188 7.42 -9.70 3.32
CA PHE A 188 6.69 -8.75 4.17
C PHE A 188 5.58 -9.43 4.94
N VAL A 189 5.21 -8.86 6.09
CA VAL A 189 4.06 -9.27 6.89
C VAL A 189 2.82 -8.55 6.38
N VAL A 190 1.71 -9.27 6.22
CA VAL A 190 0.38 -8.69 6.08
C VAL A 190 -0.51 -9.19 7.21
N VAL A 191 -1.03 -8.26 8.00
CA VAL A 191 -2.11 -8.47 8.97
C VAL A 191 -3.40 -7.97 8.35
N ASN A 192 -4.36 -8.86 8.11
CA ASN A 192 -5.69 -8.46 7.64
C ASN A 192 -6.68 -8.52 8.82
N ILE A 193 -7.06 -7.34 9.34
CA ILE A 193 -7.82 -7.22 10.60
C ILE A 193 -9.19 -7.94 10.51
N PRO A 194 -10.06 -7.72 9.50
CA PRO A 194 -11.32 -8.46 9.35
C PRO A 194 -11.16 -9.98 9.20
N ALA A 195 -10.02 -10.45 8.68
CA ALA A 195 -9.76 -11.87 8.56
C ALA A 195 -9.30 -12.50 9.88
N GLY A 196 -8.75 -11.71 10.81
CA GLY A 196 -8.09 -12.23 12.00
C GLY A 196 -6.86 -13.09 11.65
N GLU A 197 -6.19 -12.73 10.55
CA GLU A 197 -5.08 -13.50 9.98
C GLU A 197 -3.83 -12.63 9.76
N LEU A 198 -2.67 -13.27 9.93
CA LEU A 198 -1.37 -12.76 9.53
C LEU A 198 -0.72 -13.76 8.59
N ASN A 199 -0.14 -13.25 7.51
CA ASN A 199 0.71 -14.02 6.62
C ASN A 199 2.03 -13.29 6.38
N VAL A 200 3.13 -14.04 6.37
CA VAL A 200 4.35 -13.57 5.69
C VAL A 200 4.26 -13.98 4.23
N PHE A 201 4.41 -13.01 3.33
CA PHE A 201 4.45 -13.25 1.89
C PHE A 201 5.86 -13.06 1.33
N ASP A 202 6.19 -13.77 0.25
CA ASP A 202 7.25 -13.35 -0.65
C ASP A 202 6.73 -12.41 -1.75
N ARG A 203 7.64 -11.87 -2.58
CA ARG A 203 7.33 -10.97 -3.69
C ARG A 203 6.34 -11.56 -4.72
N ALA A 204 6.31 -12.88 -4.88
CA ALA A 204 5.36 -13.56 -5.78
C ALA A 204 3.99 -13.82 -5.13
N GLY A 205 3.85 -13.58 -3.82
CA GLY A 205 2.63 -13.82 -3.06
C GLY A 205 2.47 -15.24 -2.54
N LYS A 206 3.56 -16.01 -2.44
CA LYS A 206 3.56 -17.26 -1.69
C LYS A 206 3.42 -16.96 -0.21
N ARG A 207 2.47 -17.62 0.45
CA ARG A 207 2.31 -17.58 1.92
C ARG A 207 3.42 -18.44 2.54
N LEU A 208 4.40 -17.80 3.17
CA LEU A 208 5.51 -18.46 3.84
C LEU A 208 5.15 -18.89 5.26
N LEU A 209 4.33 -18.10 5.95
CA LEU A 209 3.92 -18.37 7.33
C LEU A 209 2.48 -17.89 7.58
N PRO A 210 1.47 -18.73 7.28
CA PRO A 210 0.08 -18.46 7.63
C PRO A 210 -0.18 -18.71 9.13
N MET A 211 -0.84 -17.75 9.77
CA MET A 211 -1.26 -17.86 11.16
C MET A 211 -2.49 -17.02 11.49
N GLN A 212 -3.15 -17.34 12.59
CA GLN A 212 -4.19 -16.50 13.17
C GLN A 212 -3.59 -15.37 14.01
N VAL A 213 -4.35 -14.29 14.16
CA VAL A 213 -4.06 -13.19 15.09
C VAL A 213 -5.28 -12.79 15.91
N ILE A 214 -5.04 -12.11 17.03
CA ILE A 214 -6.08 -11.38 17.78
C ILE A 214 -5.75 -9.89 17.71
N THR A 215 -6.69 -9.12 17.16
CA THR A 215 -6.59 -7.66 16.98
C THR A 215 -7.50 -6.92 17.96
N GLY A 216 -7.49 -5.60 17.89
CA GLY A 216 -8.23 -4.70 18.77
C GLY A 216 -9.73 -4.93 18.77
N LYS A 217 -10.40 -4.58 19.87
CA LYS A 217 -11.86 -4.51 19.96
C LYS A 217 -12.42 -3.34 19.13
N PRO A 218 -13.72 -3.31 18.81
CA PRO A 218 -14.32 -2.21 18.05
C PRO A 218 -14.16 -0.80 18.66
N ASP A 219 -14.01 -0.69 19.98
CA ASP A 219 -13.78 0.54 20.73
C ASP A 219 -12.29 0.82 21.01
N LYS A 220 -11.41 -0.17 20.78
CA LYS A 220 -9.94 -0.10 20.92
C LYS A 220 -9.29 -0.71 19.67
N ARG A 221 -9.58 -0.11 18.53
CA ARG A 221 -9.29 -0.66 17.19
C ARG A 221 -7.79 -0.80 16.96
N THR A 222 -7.39 -1.86 16.25
CA THR A 222 -6.05 -1.90 15.64
C THR A 222 -6.04 -0.94 14.45
N PRO A 223 -5.14 0.06 14.43
CA PRO A 223 -5.06 1.02 13.34
C PRO A 223 -4.43 0.38 12.09
N CYS A 224 -4.92 0.78 10.90
CA CYS A 224 -4.28 0.36 9.66
C CYS A 224 -3.00 1.15 9.43
N MET A 225 -1.92 0.47 9.05
CA MET A 225 -0.64 1.12 8.83
C MET A 225 0.28 0.37 7.88
N THR A 226 1.27 1.09 7.36
CA THR A 226 2.47 0.50 6.76
C THR A 226 3.68 0.90 7.60
N THR A 227 4.48 -0.06 8.03
CA THR A 227 5.63 0.16 8.93
C THR A 227 6.65 -0.96 8.79
N TYR A 228 7.73 -0.93 9.56
CA TYR A 228 8.72 -1.99 9.65
C TYR A 228 8.67 -2.63 11.04
N VAL A 229 9.01 -3.91 11.12
CA VAL A 229 9.59 -4.45 12.36
C VAL A 229 10.93 -3.77 12.57
N GLN A 230 11.19 -3.27 13.77
CA GLN A 230 12.43 -2.60 14.15
C GLN A 230 13.37 -3.58 14.86
N ASP A 231 12.84 -4.31 15.83
CA ASP A 231 13.56 -5.32 16.59
C ASP A 231 12.59 -6.36 17.17
N ILE A 232 13.18 -7.42 17.70
CA ILE A 232 12.45 -8.49 18.40
C ILE A 232 12.93 -8.51 19.84
N VAL A 233 12.02 -8.44 20.79
CA VAL A 233 12.33 -8.48 22.22
C VAL A 233 11.86 -9.81 22.80
N ALA A 234 12.82 -10.61 23.27
CA ALA A 234 12.55 -11.82 24.06
C ALA A 234 12.42 -11.47 25.55
N TYR A 235 11.51 -12.15 26.24
CA TYR A 235 11.17 -11.90 27.64
C TYR A 235 10.84 -10.42 27.90
N PRO A 236 9.93 -9.81 27.10
CA PRO A 236 9.67 -8.38 27.19
C PRO A 236 9.07 -7.99 28.53
N TYR A 237 9.48 -6.84 29.06
CA TYR A 237 8.64 -6.15 30.04
C TYR A 237 7.40 -5.58 29.34
N TRP A 238 6.25 -5.71 29.98
CA TRP A 238 5.07 -4.97 29.55
C TRP A 238 4.94 -3.68 30.36
N ASN A 239 5.25 -2.55 29.73
CA ASN A 239 4.92 -1.25 30.31
C ASN A 239 3.43 -1.00 30.09
N VAL A 240 2.64 -1.14 31.14
CA VAL A 240 1.18 -1.08 31.05
C VAL A 240 0.76 0.34 30.64
N PRO A 241 -0.01 0.50 29.55
CA PRO A 241 -0.56 1.80 29.19
C PRO A 241 -1.34 2.42 30.35
N ARG A 242 -1.20 3.73 30.56
CA ARG A 242 -1.76 4.42 31.72
C ARG A 242 -3.26 4.18 31.89
N ASN A 243 -4.03 4.23 30.81
CA ASN A 243 -5.46 3.95 30.85
C ASN A 243 -5.77 2.51 31.31
N ILE A 244 -5.03 1.49 30.85
CA ILE A 244 -5.21 0.11 31.32
C ILE A 244 -4.84 0.00 32.81
N ALA A 245 -3.75 0.65 33.22
CA ALA A 245 -3.34 0.67 34.62
C ALA A 245 -4.43 1.27 35.53
N LEU A 246 -5.05 2.37 35.12
CA LEU A 246 -6.06 3.08 35.92
C LEU A 246 -7.45 2.46 35.84
N ASP A 247 -7.90 2.10 34.64
CA ASP A 247 -9.30 1.70 34.41
C ASP A 247 -9.53 0.21 34.72
N GLU A 248 -8.49 -0.62 34.57
CA GLU A 248 -8.61 -2.08 34.69
C GLU A 248 -7.81 -2.67 35.85
N MET A 249 -6.56 -2.22 36.06
CA MET A 249 -5.69 -2.81 37.08
C MET A 249 -5.86 -2.19 38.46
N LEU A 250 -5.95 -0.86 38.57
CA LEU A 250 -6.06 -0.17 39.85
C LEU A 250 -7.25 -0.68 40.70
N PRO A 251 -8.47 -0.88 40.16
CA PRO A 251 -9.57 -1.46 40.93
C PRO A 251 -9.29 -2.87 41.47
N ARG A 252 -8.46 -3.65 40.76
CA ARG A 252 -8.08 -5.01 41.17
C ARG A 252 -6.97 -4.98 42.23
N MET A 253 -5.97 -4.11 42.04
CA MET A 253 -4.90 -3.87 43.01
C MET A 253 -5.45 -3.37 44.35
N LYS A 254 -6.35 -2.39 44.34
CA LYS A 254 -7.04 -1.89 45.54
C LYS A 254 -7.82 -2.98 46.28
N ARG A 255 -8.50 -3.86 45.52
CA ARG A 255 -9.30 -4.93 46.12
C ARG A 255 -8.45 -6.02 46.75
N ASN A 256 -7.30 -6.34 46.15
CA ASN A 256 -6.41 -7.38 46.63
C ASN A 256 -5.00 -7.15 46.10
N ILE A 257 -4.07 -6.73 46.97
CA ILE A 257 -2.66 -6.52 46.61
C ILE A 257 -1.98 -7.79 46.11
N ALA A 258 -2.44 -8.98 46.49
CA ALA A 258 -1.90 -10.24 45.97
C ALA A 258 -2.07 -10.38 44.45
N PHE A 259 -2.98 -9.61 43.84
CA PHE A 259 -3.08 -9.50 42.38
C PHE A 259 -1.76 -9.04 41.75
N ILE A 260 -1.01 -8.14 42.40
CA ILE A 260 0.26 -7.61 41.91
C ILE A 260 1.28 -8.74 41.81
N TYR A 261 1.47 -9.49 42.89
CA TYR A 261 2.38 -10.65 42.94
C TYR A 261 1.94 -11.76 41.99
N ASN A 262 0.66 -12.12 41.99
CA ASN A 262 0.10 -13.20 41.15
C ASN A 262 0.20 -12.89 39.65
N GLN A 263 0.36 -11.63 39.25
CA GLN A 263 0.53 -11.24 37.86
C GLN A 263 1.95 -10.80 37.55
N ASN A 264 2.89 -10.95 38.49
CA ASN A 264 4.26 -10.48 38.37
C ASN A 264 4.34 -9.00 37.95
N LEU A 265 3.53 -8.16 38.60
CA LEU A 265 3.49 -6.73 38.39
C LEU A 265 4.48 -6.04 39.33
N GLN A 266 5.15 -5.03 38.81
CA GLN A 266 6.07 -4.15 39.52
C GLN A 266 5.47 -2.75 39.50
N ILE A 267 5.43 -2.12 40.68
CA ILE A 267 4.97 -0.74 40.84
C ILE A 267 6.19 0.14 40.86
N LEU A 268 6.27 1.09 39.92
CA LEU A 268 7.43 1.95 39.74
C LEU A 268 7.07 3.40 40.07
N ASP A 269 7.94 4.09 40.79
CA ASP A 269 7.84 5.53 41.02
C ASP A 269 8.25 6.36 39.79
N GLU A 270 8.25 7.69 39.92
CA GLU A 270 8.65 8.62 38.85
C GLU A 270 10.13 8.47 38.45
N LYS A 271 10.97 7.92 39.33
CA LYS A 271 12.39 7.65 39.10
C LYS A 271 12.64 6.24 38.53
N ASN A 272 11.58 5.47 38.25
CA ASN A 272 11.60 4.07 37.84
C ASN A 272 12.19 3.11 38.88
N GLN A 273 12.11 3.46 40.16
CA GLN A 273 12.43 2.57 41.28
C GLN A 273 11.21 1.75 41.63
N GLU A 274 11.42 0.46 41.88
CA GLU A 274 10.35 -0.44 42.31
C GLU A 274 9.99 -0.15 43.77
N ILE A 275 8.70 0.01 44.02
CA ILE A 275 8.12 0.27 45.32
C ILE A 275 7.42 -0.99 45.79
N ASP A 276 7.63 -1.34 47.06
CA ASP A 276 6.93 -2.46 47.68
C ASP A 276 5.42 -2.15 47.70
N PRO A 277 4.56 -2.98 47.09
CA PRO A 277 3.12 -2.80 47.13
C PRO A 277 2.54 -2.69 48.55
N GLU A 278 3.18 -3.24 49.57
CA GLU A 278 2.73 -3.16 50.96
C GLU A 278 2.93 -1.77 51.60
N GLU A 279 3.84 -0.95 51.04
CA GLU A 279 4.12 0.41 51.52
C GLU A 279 3.17 1.47 50.95
N ILE A 280 2.30 1.09 50.00
CA ILE A 280 1.42 2.00 49.27
C ILE A 280 0.05 2.11 49.96
N ASP A 281 -0.39 3.34 50.24
CA ASP A 281 -1.78 3.62 50.64
C ASP A 281 -2.73 3.48 49.43
N TRP A 282 -3.15 2.25 49.14
CA TRP A 282 -4.03 1.93 48.01
C TRP A 282 -5.41 2.57 48.12
N ASP A 283 -5.93 2.74 49.33
CA ASP A 283 -7.27 3.28 49.56
C ASP A 283 -7.35 4.75 49.16
N GLY A 284 -6.28 5.52 49.41
CA GLY A 284 -6.13 6.91 48.99
C GLY A 284 -5.96 7.12 47.48
N LEU A 285 -5.70 6.07 46.69
CA LEU A 285 -5.47 6.17 45.25
C LEU A 285 -6.77 6.12 44.43
N SER A 286 -6.78 6.86 43.33
CA SER A 286 -7.86 6.96 42.35
C SER A 286 -7.28 7.20 40.96
N THR A 287 -8.13 7.25 39.94
CA THR A 287 -7.72 7.48 38.55
C THR A 287 -7.09 8.86 38.33
N THR A 288 -7.35 9.83 39.21
CA THR A 288 -6.81 11.20 39.11
C THR A 288 -5.53 11.44 39.91
N ASN A 289 -5.22 10.59 40.92
CA ASN A 289 -4.06 10.75 41.81
C ASN A 289 -3.23 9.47 41.93
N PHE A 290 -2.98 8.78 40.82
CA PHE A 290 -2.09 7.61 40.74
C PHE A 290 -0.71 8.04 40.19
N PRO A 291 0.31 8.23 41.05
CA PRO A 291 1.64 8.74 40.65
C PRO A 291 2.58 7.63 40.14
N TYR A 292 2.11 6.39 40.09
CA TYR A 292 2.95 5.23 39.77
C TYR A 292 2.82 4.79 38.32
N ARG A 293 3.81 4.04 37.86
CA ARG A 293 3.76 3.25 36.63
C ARG A 293 3.65 1.78 36.98
N VAL A 294 2.84 1.06 36.22
CA VAL A 294 2.73 -0.40 36.35
C VAL A 294 3.54 -1.05 35.22
N ARG A 295 4.45 -1.95 35.58
CA ARG A 295 5.22 -2.78 34.65
C ARG A 295 4.98 -4.24 34.97
N GLN A 296 4.61 -5.06 33.98
CA GLN A 296 4.61 -6.51 34.17
C GLN A 296 5.98 -7.07 33.79
N ALA A 297 6.61 -7.79 34.71
CA ALA A 297 7.86 -8.49 34.47
C ALA A 297 7.64 -9.74 33.61
N SER A 298 8.73 -10.36 33.16
CA SER A 298 8.67 -11.56 32.31
C SER A 298 8.21 -12.78 33.12
N GLY A 299 7.53 -13.71 32.44
CA GLY A 299 6.94 -14.91 33.05
C GLY A 299 5.74 -15.41 32.25
N CYS A 300 5.14 -16.53 32.69
CA CYS A 300 3.97 -17.11 32.02
C CYS A 300 2.74 -16.19 32.04
N GLU A 301 2.62 -15.35 33.06
CA GLU A 301 1.51 -14.41 33.23
C GLU A 301 1.65 -13.14 32.37
N ASN A 302 2.82 -12.92 31.73
CA ASN A 302 3.07 -11.71 30.98
C ASN A 302 2.09 -11.57 29.80
N SER A 303 1.38 -10.45 29.75
CA SER A 303 0.35 -10.19 28.74
C SER A 303 0.90 -10.09 27.31
N LEU A 304 2.19 -9.77 27.17
CA LEU A 304 2.92 -9.79 25.90
C LEU A 304 3.50 -11.16 25.56
N GLY A 305 3.35 -12.14 26.45
CA GLY A 305 3.98 -13.44 26.33
C GLY A 305 5.50 -13.35 26.38
N LEU A 306 6.18 -14.21 25.61
CA LEU A 306 7.64 -14.35 25.63
C LEU A 306 8.35 -13.63 24.50
N LEU A 307 7.61 -13.14 23.50
CA LEU A 307 8.14 -12.45 22.32
C LEU A 307 7.30 -11.24 21.95
N LYS A 308 7.97 -10.13 21.72
CA LYS A 308 7.39 -8.89 21.20
C LYS A 308 8.16 -8.47 19.94
N PHE A 309 7.45 -7.97 18.94
CA PHE A 309 8.00 -7.44 17.70
C PHE A 309 7.67 -5.95 17.68
N ASP A 310 8.69 -5.14 17.93
CA ASP A 310 8.52 -3.69 17.92
C ASP A 310 8.34 -3.19 16.49
N LEU A 311 7.32 -2.37 16.29
CA LEU A 311 7.00 -1.77 15.00
C LEU A 311 7.37 -0.28 15.03
N ALA A 312 7.99 0.23 13.96
CA ALA A 312 8.40 1.62 13.86
C ALA A 312 7.18 2.56 13.64
N ASN A 313 6.45 2.90 14.70
CA ASN A 313 5.24 3.72 14.64
C ASN A 313 5.03 4.57 15.90
N PRO A 314 4.36 5.73 15.82
CA PRO A 314 4.10 6.60 16.96
C PRO A 314 2.89 6.18 17.81
N LEU A 315 2.14 5.14 17.40
CA LEU A 315 0.87 4.73 18.01
C LEU A 315 1.04 3.66 19.10
N ALA A 316 2.30 3.32 19.43
CA ALA A 316 2.65 2.25 20.39
C ALA A 316 2.03 0.88 20.05
N ILE A 317 1.82 0.60 18.76
CA ILE A 317 1.34 -0.70 18.27
C ILE A 317 2.51 -1.64 18.03
N TYR A 318 2.38 -2.89 18.45
CA TYR A 318 3.35 -3.96 18.20
C TYR A 318 2.65 -5.27 17.86
N LEU A 319 3.41 -6.22 17.30
CA LEU A 319 3.00 -7.62 17.27
C LEU A 319 3.58 -8.31 18.50
N HIS A 320 2.88 -9.26 19.09
CA HIS A 320 3.41 -9.94 20.28
C HIS A 320 2.77 -11.32 20.48
N ASP A 321 3.43 -12.16 21.26
CA ASP A 321 2.87 -13.39 21.82
C ASP A 321 1.79 -13.07 22.89
N THR A 322 1.22 -14.06 23.55
CA THR A 322 0.23 -13.83 24.61
C THR A 322 0.25 -14.95 25.64
N ASN A 323 -0.06 -14.63 26.89
CA ASN A 323 -0.36 -15.63 27.92
C ASN A 323 -1.69 -16.39 27.66
N SER A 324 -2.61 -15.84 26.87
CA SER A 324 -3.91 -16.46 26.53
C SER A 324 -3.89 -17.14 25.16
N ARG A 325 -2.98 -18.09 24.94
CA ARG A 325 -2.79 -18.75 23.61
C ARG A 325 -3.96 -19.66 23.23
N ASP A 326 -4.65 -20.19 24.22
CA ASP A 326 -5.85 -21.00 24.09
C ASP A 326 -7.00 -20.28 23.36
N LEU A 327 -7.04 -18.95 23.39
CA LEU A 327 -7.98 -18.15 22.60
C LEU A 327 -7.89 -18.46 21.10
N PHE A 328 -6.71 -18.83 20.58
CA PHE A 328 -6.56 -19.25 19.18
C PHE A 328 -7.36 -20.51 18.85
N THR A 329 -7.60 -21.39 19.82
CA THR A 329 -8.34 -22.65 19.63
C THR A 329 -9.78 -22.61 20.16
N GLN A 330 -10.06 -21.84 21.21
CA GLN A 330 -11.34 -21.89 21.93
C GLN A 330 -12.44 -21.02 21.31
N THR A 331 -12.09 -19.99 20.53
CA THR A 331 -13.07 -19.05 19.97
C THR A 331 -12.66 -18.58 18.58
N ASN A 332 -13.64 -18.20 17.77
CA ASN A 332 -13.42 -17.52 16.49
C ASN A 332 -13.50 -15.98 16.62
N ASP A 333 -13.80 -15.45 17.79
CA ASP A 333 -13.80 -14.01 18.02
C ASP A 333 -12.35 -13.50 18.20
N ARG A 334 -11.83 -12.86 17.15
CA ARG A 334 -10.45 -12.39 17.03
C ARG A 334 -10.26 -10.90 17.36
N TRP A 335 -11.27 -10.20 17.87
CA TRP A 335 -11.22 -8.76 18.11
C TRP A 335 -11.33 -8.44 19.60
N ARG A 336 -10.29 -8.81 20.35
CA ARG A 336 -10.30 -8.84 21.82
C ARG A 336 -9.16 -8.05 22.48
N SER A 337 -8.22 -7.49 21.73
CA SER A 337 -7.09 -6.73 22.29
C SER A 337 -7.41 -5.24 22.47
N HIS A 338 -6.45 -4.48 23.00
CA HIS A 338 -6.49 -3.02 23.13
C HIS A 338 -5.82 -2.28 21.96
N GLY A 339 -5.69 -2.94 20.80
CA GLY A 339 -5.15 -2.34 19.57
C GLY A 339 -3.91 -3.05 19.04
N CYS A 340 -3.04 -3.59 19.91
CA CYS A 340 -1.89 -4.40 19.49
C CYS A 340 -2.32 -5.76 18.92
N VAL A 341 -1.43 -6.43 18.19
CA VAL A 341 -1.75 -7.67 17.48
C VAL A 341 -1.08 -8.86 18.15
N ARG A 342 -1.88 -9.77 18.73
CA ARG A 342 -1.37 -11.03 19.28
C ARG A 342 -1.19 -12.04 18.15
N VAL A 343 -0.06 -12.71 18.08
CA VAL A 343 0.27 -13.67 17.01
C VAL A 343 0.27 -15.12 17.52
N GLN A 344 -0.25 -16.04 16.71
CA GLN A 344 -0.37 -17.46 17.09
C GLN A 344 0.97 -18.21 17.09
N LYS A 345 1.91 -17.81 16.23
CA LYS A 345 3.18 -18.52 15.98
C LYS A 345 4.39 -17.59 16.13
N PRO A 346 4.65 -17.07 17.34
CA PRO A 346 5.67 -16.04 17.55
C PRO A 346 7.10 -16.54 17.30
N VAL A 347 7.44 -17.78 17.67
CA VAL A 347 8.79 -18.32 17.45
C VAL A 347 9.10 -18.47 15.97
N GLU A 348 8.16 -19.01 15.20
CA GLU A 348 8.29 -19.18 13.76
C GLU A 348 8.39 -17.82 13.05
N LEU A 349 7.62 -16.83 13.49
CA LEU A 349 7.69 -15.47 12.97
C LEU A 349 9.06 -14.84 13.27
N ALA A 350 9.56 -14.99 14.49
CA ALA A 350 10.86 -14.45 14.90
C ALA A 350 12.01 -15.07 14.10
N ASN A 351 12.06 -16.40 14.00
CA ASN A 351 13.09 -17.10 13.23
C ASN A 351 13.03 -16.75 11.74
N LEU A 352 11.83 -16.59 11.18
CA LEU A 352 11.68 -16.18 9.78
C LEU A 352 12.25 -14.77 9.55
N ILE A 353 11.90 -13.81 10.41
CA ILE A 353 12.38 -12.42 10.31
C ILE A 353 13.90 -12.33 10.53
N LEU A 354 14.44 -13.09 11.49
CA LEU A 354 15.88 -13.16 11.76
C LEU A 354 16.65 -13.92 10.67
N GLY A 355 15.98 -14.78 9.89
CA GLY A 355 16.59 -15.60 8.84
C GLY A 355 17.43 -16.76 9.35
N THR A 356 17.34 -17.08 10.65
CA THR A 356 18.12 -18.13 11.33
C THR A 356 17.30 -18.72 12.49
N PRO A 357 17.47 -20.02 12.84
CA PRO A 357 16.74 -20.65 13.95
C PRO A 357 17.25 -20.20 15.33
N THR A 358 17.08 -18.92 15.66
CA THR A 358 17.52 -18.31 16.92
C THR A 358 16.77 -18.86 18.14
N PHE A 359 15.47 -19.18 17.96
CA PHE A 359 14.60 -19.71 19.00
C PHE A 359 14.22 -21.15 18.65
N ASP A 360 14.47 -22.07 19.56
CA ASP A 360 14.05 -23.47 19.40
C ASP A 360 12.53 -23.64 19.63
N ALA A 361 11.97 -24.78 19.24
CA ALA A 361 10.55 -25.08 19.40
C ALA A 361 10.10 -25.17 20.87
N THR A 362 11.03 -25.40 21.79
CA THR A 362 10.77 -25.48 23.24
C THR A 362 10.84 -24.11 23.93
N PHE A 363 11.24 -23.05 23.22
CA PHE A 363 11.36 -21.69 23.77
C PHE A 363 10.05 -21.25 24.45
N MET A 364 8.91 -21.59 23.84
CA MET A 364 7.58 -21.26 24.37
C MET A 364 7.24 -21.98 25.69
N ASN A 365 7.93 -23.07 26.01
CA ASN A 365 7.74 -23.83 27.26
C ASN A 365 8.60 -23.26 28.41
N LYS A 366 9.48 -22.30 28.12
CA LYS A 366 10.43 -21.71 29.08
C LYS A 366 9.89 -20.37 29.57
N CYS A 367 8.83 -20.41 30.38
CA CYS A 367 8.28 -19.25 31.09
C CYS A 367 9.15 -18.82 32.28
N LEU A 368 10.40 -18.47 32.03
CA LEU A 368 11.29 -18.04 33.08
C LEU A 368 10.79 -16.72 33.69
N VAL A 369 10.69 -16.69 35.01
CA VAL A 369 10.27 -15.52 35.78
C VAL A 369 11.45 -14.54 35.89
N ASP A 370 11.17 -13.25 35.81
CA ASP A 370 12.11 -12.13 36.00
C ASP A 370 13.38 -12.16 35.16
N GLN A 371 13.30 -12.78 33.98
CA GLN A 371 14.32 -12.61 32.96
C GLN A 371 14.36 -11.17 32.45
N LYS A 372 15.56 -10.64 32.35
CA LYS A 372 15.78 -9.34 31.70
C LYS A 372 15.44 -9.42 30.21
N PRO A 373 14.76 -8.42 29.64
CA PRO A 373 14.47 -8.39 28.22
C PRO A 373 15.75 -8.49 27.38
N ARG A 374 15.70 -9.32 26.34
CA ARG A 374 16.78 -9.43 25.34
C ARG A 374 16.27 -8.92 24.00
N THR A 375 16.76 -7.75 23.60
CA THR A 375 16.49 -7.17 22.27
C THR A 375 17.42 -7.77 21.23
N LEU A 376 16.85 -8.25 20.13
CA LEU A 376 17.56 -8.77 18.97
C LEU A 376 17.32 -7.83 17.79
N SER A 377 18.41 -7.28 17.25
CA SER A 377 18.38 -6.52 16.00
C SER A 377 18.07 -7.45 14.82
N ILE A 378 17.23 -6.98 13.90
CA ILE A 378 16.93 -7.71 12.67
C ILE A 378 17.95 -7.34 11.57
N PRO A 379 18.33 -8.28 10.69
CA PRO A 379 19.39 -8.05 9.70
C PRO A 379 18.99 -7.07 8.59
N LYS A 380 17.70 -6.96 8.29
CA LYS A 380 17.14 -6.03 7.30
C LYS A 380 15.78 -5.53 7.80
N PRO A 381 15.38 -4.29 7.51
CA PRO A 381 14.03 -3.81 7.79
C PRO A 381 12.99 -4.77 7.20
N PHE A 382 12.03 -5.22 8.02
CA PHE A 382 11.02 -6.18 7.60
C PHE A 382 9.66 -5.48 7.48
N PRO A 383 9.15 -5.22 6.27
CA PRO A 383 7.91 -4.47 6.09
C PRO A 383 6.69 -5.19 6.69
N VAL A 384 5.79 -4.41 7.26
CA VAL A 384 4.54 -4.82 7.88
C VAL A 384 3.42 -3.96 7.32
N PHE A 385 2.39 -4.62 6.79
CA PHE A 385 1.15 -4.02 6.34
C PHE A 385 0.04 -4.47 7.27
N ILE A 386 -0.55 -3.55 8.02
CA ILE A 386 -1.78 -3.79 8.77
C ILE A 386 -2.92 -3.18 7.96
N THR A 387 -3.80 -4.04 7.43
CA THR A 387 -4.85 -3.66 6.49
C THR A 387 -6.22 -4.08 6.98
N TYR A 388 -7.25 -3.49 6.37
CA TYR A 388 -8.65 -3.74 6.63
C TYR A 388 -9.35 -4.10 5.32
N ASN A 389 -9.13 -5.33 4.86
CA ASN A 389 -9.67 -5.85 3.61
C ASN A 389 -10.83 -6.81 3.91
N ILE A 390 -12.06 -6.38 3.65
CA ILE A 390 -13.27 -7.18 3.89
C ILE A 390 -13.43 -8.30 2.86
N ALA A 391 -12.95 -8.14 1.64
CA ALA A 391 -13.04 -9.16 0.60
C ALA A 391 -11.65 -9.58 0.13
N ASP A 392 -11.26 -10.85 0.30
CA ASP A 392 -9.95 -11.34 -0.11
C ASP A 392 -9.99 -12.84 -0.44
N VAL A 393 -8.89 -13.38 -0.96
CA VAL A 393 -8.72 -14.83 -1.17
C VAL A 393 -8.00 -15.48 0.00
N ASP A 394 -8.56 -16.59 0.50
CA ASP A 394 -7.91 -17.41 1.51
C ASP A 394 -6.71 -18.20 0.94
N ALA A 395 -6.04 -18.99 1.78
CA ALA A 395 -4.89 -19.80 1.37
C ALA A 395 -5.20 -20.83 0.27
N THR A 396 -6.48 -21.22 0.09
CA THR A 396 -6.93 -22.12 -0.98
C THR A 396 -7.29 -21.39 -2.27
N GLY A 397 -7.21 -20.05 -2.28
CA GLY A 397 -7.61 -19.20 -3.39
C GLY A 397 -9.13 -18.96 -3.47
N LYS A 398 -9.90 -19.34 -2.45
CA LYS A 398 -11.33 -19.10 -2.39
C LYS A 398 -11.61 -17.66 -1.93
N LEU A 399 -12.49 -16.96 -2.64
CA LEU A 399 -12.97 -15.65 -2.23
C LEU A 399 -13.75 -15.74 -0.91
N ARG A 400 -13.39 -14.89 0.05
CA ARG A 400 -14.04 -14.71 1.33
C ARG A 400 -14.49 -13.28 1.50
N PHE A 401 -15.65 -13.12 2.13
CA PHE A 401 -16.13 -11.84 2.66
C PHE A 401 -16.14 -11.96 4.18
N TYR A 402 -15.36 -11.11 4.82
CA TYR A 402 -15.21 -11.05 6.27
C TYR A 402 -16.23 -10.08 6.88
N LYS A 403 -16.42 -10.15 8.18
CA LYS A 403 -17.31 -9.22 8.90
C LYS A 403 -16.65 -7.84 8.97
N ASP A 404 -17.42 -6.77 8.75
CA ASP A 404 -16.98 -5.39 9.04
C ASP A 404 -16.99 -5.11 10.55
N VAL A 405 -16.01 -5.67 11.25
CA VAL A 405 -15.91 -5.69 12.71
C VAL A 405 -15.77 -4.30 13.36
N TYR A 406 -15.25 -3.32 12.64
CA TYR A 406 -15.06 -1.95 13.10
C TYR A 406 -16.06 -0.96 12.49
N ALA A 407 -17.02 -1.43 11.68
CA ALA A 407 -17.98 -0.59 10.97
C ALA A 407 -17.31 0.52 10.14
N LEU A 408 -16.22 0.17 9.43
CA LEU A 408 -15.42 1.09 8.60
C LEU A 408 -15.82 1.07 7.13
N ASP A 409 -16.74 0.19 6.75
CA ASP A 409 -17.34 0.14 5.43
C ASP A 409 -18.69 0.86 5.46
N LYS A 410 -18.63 2.19 5.38
CA LYS A 410 -19.80 3.08 5.26
C LYS A 410 -19.73 3.88 3.97
#